data_AF-A0A2S9YHG3-F1
#
_entry.id   AF-A0A2S9YHG3-F1
#
_cell.length_a   1.000
_cell.length_b   1.000
_cell.length_c   1.000
_cell.angle_alpha   90.00
_cell.angle_beta   90.00
_cell.angle_gamma   90.00
#
_symmetry.space_group_name_H-M   'P 1'
#
loop_
_entity.id
_entity.type
_entity.pdbx_description
1 polymer ?
#
loop_
_entity_poly.entity_id
_entity_poly.type
_entity_poly.pdbx_seq_one_letter_code
_entity_poly.pdbx_strand_id
1 'polypeptide(L)'
;MCLADVRRPSPNRERLLEFARQLARELHAIEPPEAELSERIDYVVWGRKQAWTCLEDGIITESELRQLLIDHLDYECAHISGRAWPEFDEAARRRFVDELEQLLFGRPAQE
;
A
#
# COMPACT_ATOMS: atom_id res chain seq x y z
N MET A 1 -20.55 -22.50 -19.83
CA MET A 1 -20.26 -21.06 -19.88
C MET A 1 -19.00 -20.82 -19.07
N CYS A 2 -17.84 -20.71 -19.71
CA CYS A 2 -16.61 -20.33 -19.03
C CYS A 2 -16.67 -18.81 -18.85
N LEU A 3 -16.80 -18.34 -17.61
CA LEU A 3 -16.57 -16.94 -17.29
C LEU A 3 -15.11 -16.67 -17.67
N ALA A 4 -14.90 -15.74 -18.61
CA ALA A 4 -13.57 -15.27 -18.91
C ALA A 4 -12.94 -14.81 -17.58
N ASP A 5 -11.80 -15.42 -17.25
CA ASP A 5 -10.93 -15.08 -16.14
C ASP A 5 -10.42 -13.65 -16.40
N VAL A 6 -11.23 -12.64 -16.06
CA VAL A 6 -10.81 -11.23 -16.11
C VAL A 6 -9.87 -11.03 -14.92
N ARG A 7 -8.63 -11.52 -15.07
CA ARG A 7 -7.59 -11.29 -14.07
C ARG A 7 -7.39 -9.80 -13.92
N ARG A 8 -7.48 -9.33 -12.68
CA ARG A 8 -7.18 -7.95 -12.34
C ARG A 8 -5.72 -7.68 -12.74
N PRO A 9 -5.42 -6.57 -13.43
CA PRO A 9 -4.03 -6.24 -13.71
C PRO A 9 -3.27 -6.07 -12.39
N SER A 10 -2.12 -6.72 -12.28
CA SER A 10 -1.22 -6.57 -11.13
C SER A 10 -0.89 -5.09 -10.92
N PRO A 11 -0.78 -4.61 -9.67
CA PRO A 11 -0.50 -3.21 -9.40
C PRO A 11 0.91 -2.83 -9.90
N ASN A 12 1.05 -1.57 -10.28
CA ASN A 12 2.31 -1.03 -10.79
C ASN A 12 3.30 -0.78 -9.64
N ARG A 13 4.43 -1.49 -9.67
CA ARG A 13 5.49 -1.42 -8.65
C ARG A 13 6.09 -0.02 -8.48
N GLU A 14 6.42 0.64 -9.58
CA GLU A 14 7.04 1.97 -9.56
C GLU A 14 6.10 2.98 -8.90
N ARG A 15 4.81 2.94 -9.26
CA ARG A 15 3.82 3.85 -8.67
C ARG A 15 3.56 3.55 -7.18
N LEU A 16 3.59 2.29 -6.77
CA LEU A 16 3.50 1.93 -5.33
C LEU A 16 4.73 2.41 -4.56
N LEU A 17 5.91 2.39 -5.17
CA LEU A 17 7.14 2.91 -4.57
C LEU A 17 7.12 4.43 -4.46
N GLU A 18 6.64 5.14 -5.48
CA GLU A 18 6.41 6.59 -5.43
C GLU A 18 5.44 6.95 -4.30
N PHE A 19 4.33 6.23 -4.19
CA PHE A 19 3.36 6.36 -3.09
C PHE A 19 4.03 6.16 -1.72
N ALA A 20 4.81 5.09 -1.55
CA ALA A 20 5.49 4.80 -0.28
C ALA A 20 6.48 5.91 0.12
N ARG A 21 7.20 6.47 -0.87
CA ARG A 21 8.10 7.62 -0.64
C ARG A 21 7.33 8.86 -0.21
N GLN A 22 6.20 9.15 -0.85
CA GLN A 22 5.37 10.29 -0.50
C GLN A 22 4.79 10.13 0.92
N LEU A 23 4.32 8.93 1.26
CA LEU A 23 3.89 8.58 2.61
C LEU A 23 5.00 8.84 3.63
N ALA A 24 6.21 8.33 3.38
CA ALA A 24 7.34 8.52 4.29
C ALA A 24 7.72 10.00 4.49
N ARG A 25 7.70 10.78 3.41
CA ARG A 25 8.02 12.22 3.48
C ARG A 25 6.96 13.02 4.22
N GLU A 26 5.69 12.81 3.88
CA GLU A 26 4.61 13.65 4.41
C GLU A 26 4.19 13.24 5.82
N LEU A 27 4.23 11.94 6.12
CA LEU A 27 3.72 11.42 7.39
C LEU A 27 4.83 11.18 8.42
N HIS A 28 6.05 10.88 7.97
CA HIS A 28 7.17 10.58 8.85
C HIS A 28 8.30 11.61 8.78
N ALA A 29 8.24 12.57 7.84
CA ALA A 29 9.28 13.57 7.61
C ALA A 29 10.68 12.95 7.40
N ILE A 30 10.72 11.80 6.71
CA ILE A 30 11.95 11.07 6.38
C ILE A 30 12.04 10.76 4.88
N GLU A 31 13.24 10.36 4.45
CA GLU A 31 13.49 9.78 3.13
C GLU A 31 14.14 8.40 3.30
N PRO A 32 13.35 7.33 3.40
CA PRO A 32 13.88 5.97 3.54
C PRO A 32 14.66 5.55 2.28
N PRO A 33 15.64 4.64 2.41
CA PRO A 33 16.27 4.03 1.25
C PRO A 33 15.22 3.36 0.36
N GLU A 34 15.35 3.51 -0.96
CA GLU A 34 14.44 2.90 -1.93
C GLU A 34 14.31 1.39 -1.75
N ALA A 35 15.44 0.72 -1.47
CA ALA A 35 15.49 -0.72 -1.29
C ALA A 35 14.60 -1.20 -0.13
N GLU A 36 14.58 -0.49 1.00
CA GLU A 36 13.76 -0.83 2.17
C GLU A 36 12.26 -0.73 1.85
N LEU A 37 11.85 0.35 1.18
CA LEU A 37 10.45 0.53 0.77
C LEU A 37 10.04 -0.50 -0.27
N SER A 38 10.89 -0.75 -1.25
CA SER A 38 10.65 -1.73 -2.31
C SER A 38 10.54 -3.14 -1.74
N GLU A 39 11.44 -3.54 -0.84
CA GLU A 39 11.40 -4.82 -0.14
C GLU A 39 10.13 -4.96 0.70
N ARG A 40 9.72 -3.89 1.40
CA ARG A 40 8.50 -3.90 2.21
C ARG A 40 7.24 -4.06 1.37
N ILE A 41 7.14 -3.34 0.24
CA ILE A 41 6.03 -3.50 -0.73
C ILE A 41 6.02 -4.93 -1.25
N ASP A 42 7.17 -5.43 -1.69
CA ASP A 42 7.28 -6.78 -2.24
C ASP A 42 6.90 -7.82 -1.21
N TYR A 43 7.38 -7.72 0.02
CA TYR A 43 7.04 -8.60 1.14
C TYR A 43 5.53 -8.74 1.34
N VAL A 44 4.78 -7.64 1.23
CA VAL A 44 3.33 -7.59 1.42
C VAL A 44 2.59 -8.10 0.19
N VAL A 45 2.85 -7.48 -0.97
CA VAL A 45 2.00 -7.65 -2.15
C VAL A 45 2.24 -9.01 -2.82
N TRP A 46 3.50 -9.38 -3.04
CA TRP A 46 3.88 -10.57 -3.82
C TRP A 46 4.72 -11.60 -3.06
N GLY A 47 5.30 -11.21 -1.92
CA GLY A 47 6.28 -11.95 -1.16
C GLY A 47 5.63 -12.80 -0.08
N ARG A 48 6.14 -12.74 1.14
CA ARG A 48 5.73 -13.66 2.22
C ARG A 48 4.23 -13.59 2.56
N LYS A 49 3.61 -12.42 2.46
CA LYS A 49 2.18 -12.25 2.75
C LYS A 49 1.28 -12.65 1.57
N GLN A 50 1.82 -12.62 0.34
CA GLN A 50 1.09 -12.91 -0.90
C GLN A 50 -0.28 -12.21 -0.95
N ALA A 51 -0.36 -10.96 -0.50
CA ALA A 51 -1.65 -10.29 -0.30
C ALA A 51 -2.42 -10.17 -1.63
N TRP A 52 -1.72 -9.95 -2.75
CA TRP A 52 -2.35 -9.88 -4.06
C TRP A 52 -3.01 -11.20 -4.46
N THR A 53 -2.30 -12.32 -4.32
CA THR A 53 -2.86 -13.66 -4.58
C THR A 53 -4.04 -13.95 -3.64
N CYS A 54 -3.91 -13.61 -2.35
CA CYS A 54 -5.00 -13.77 -1.39
C CYS A 54 -6.25 -12.96 -1.79
N LEU A 55 -6.09 -11.78 -2.39
CA LEU A 55 -7.19 -10.99 -2.92
C LEU A 55 -7.81 -11.67 -4.16
N GLU A 56 -6.99 -12.16 -5.08
CA GLU A 56 -7.45 -12.89 -6.28
C GLU A 56 -8.23 -14.17 -5.92
N ASP A 57 -7.80 -14.86 -4.86
CA ASP A 57 -8.45 -16.07 -4.32
C ASP A 57 -9.68 -15.75 -3.45
N GLY A 58 -9.99 -14.47 -3.20
CA GLY A 58 -11.10 -14.04 -2.35
C GLY A 58 -10.92 -14.33 -0.86
N ILE A 59 -9.69 -14.56 -0.41
CA ILE A 59 -9.33 -14.79 1.00
C ILE A 59 -9.36 -13.48 1.78
N ILE A 60 -8.92 -12.39 1.15
CA ILE A 60 -9.00 -11.03 1.69
C ILE A 60 -9.77 -10.12 0.74
N THR A 61 -10.31 -9.05 1.29
CA THR A 61 -10.98 -7.96 0.57
C THR A 61 -9.97 -6.92 0.10
N GLU A 62 -10.40 -6.06 -0.84
CA GLU A 62 -9.62 -4.91 -1.30
C GLU A 62 -9.23 -3.97 -0.15
N SER A 63 -10.15 -3.76 0.79
CA SER A 63 -9.92 -2.90 1.96
C SER A 63 -8.88 -3.50 2.90
N GLU A 64 -8.88 -4.81 3.08
CA GLU A 64 -7.87 -5.51 3.89
C GLU A 64 -6.50 -5.45 3.23
N LEU A 65 -6.38 -5.65 1.91
CA LEU A 65 -5.10 -5.52 1.21
C LEU A 65 -4.53 -4.11 1.35
N ARG A 66 -5.37 -3.09 1.15
CA ARG A 66 -4.97 -1.68 1.28
C ARG A 66 -4.49 -1.38 2.69
N GLN A 67 -5.28 -1.76 3.71
CA GLN A 67 -4.95 -1.51 5.10
C GLN A 67 -3.63 -2.20 5.48
N LEU A 68 -3.47 -3.45 5.08
CA LEU A 68 -2.26 -4.23 5.32
C LEU A 68 -1.02 -3.54 4.73
N LEU A 69 -1.11 -3.04 3.49
CA LEU A 69 0.01 -2.35 2.86
C LEU A 69 0.36 -1.04 3.55
N ILE A 70 -0.64 -0.23 3.91
CA ILE A 70 -0.42 1.02 4.66
C ILE A 70 0.24 0.74 6.00
N ASP A 71 -0.29 -0.21 6.78
CA ASP A 71 0.22 -0.51 8.12
C ASP A 71 1.68 -1.01 8.06
N HIS A 72 2.02 -1.78 7.03
CA HIS A 72 3.39 -2.27 6.83
C HIS A 72 4.36 -1.18 6.40
N LEU A 73 3.95 -0.25 5.53
CA LEU A 73 4.76 0.89 5.13
C LEU A 73 4.93 1.87 6.29
N ASP A 74 3.87 2.10 7.05
CA ASP A 74 3.89 2.93 8.24
C ASP A 74 4.86 2.38 9.29
N TYR A 75 4.72 1.09 9.60
CA TYR A 75 5.63 0.40 10.51
C TYR A 75 7.11 0.53 10.07
N GLU A 76 7.39 0.35 8.78
CA GLU A 76 8.75 0.48 8.26
C GLU A 76 9.31 1.89 8.43
N CYS A 77 8.51 2.90 8.12
CA CYS A 77 8.92 4.30 8.28
C CYS A 77 9.12 4.66 9.76
N ALA A 78 8.27 4.16 10.66
CA ALA A 78 8.44 4.32 12.10
C ALA A 78 9.72 3.62 12.61
N HIS A 79 10.01 2.43 12.08
CA HIS A 79 11.21 1.68 12.39
C HIS A 79 12.48 2.44 11.98
N ILE A 80 12.51 2.96 10.75
CA ILE A 80 13.65 3.70 10.19
C ILE A 80 13.85 5.05 10.88
N SER A 81 12.77 5.78 11.16
CA SER A 81 12.85 7.09 11.82
C SER A 81 13.20 7.00 13.31
N GLY A 82 12.99 5.83 13.93
CA GLY A 82 13.06 5.66 15.38
C GLY A 82 11.99 6.45 16.13
N ARG A 83 10.94 6.91 15.44
CA ARG A 83 9.83 7.69 16.00
C ARG A 83 8.52 6.96 15.76
N ALA A 84 7.74 6.81 16.83
CA ALA A 84 6.34 6.48 16.70
C ALA A 84 5.56 7.74 16.33
N TRP A 85 4.53 7.57 15.52
CA TRP A 85 3.63 8.64 15.08
C TRP A 85 3.03 9.46 16.23
N PRO A 86 2.90 10.80 16.09
CA PRO A 86 1.81 11.53 16.74
C PRO A 86 0.46 11.14 16.11
N GLU A 87 -0.65 11.27 16.84
CA GLU A 87 -2.00 11.01 16.29
C GLU A 87 -2.21 11.75 14.97
N PHE A 88 -2.68 11.01 13.97
CA PHE A 88 -2.74 11.45 12.60
C PHE A 88 -3.75 12.57 12.39
N ASP A 89 -3.44 13.48 11.47
CA ASP A 89 -4.48 14.20 10.77
C ASP A 89 -5.28 13.17 9.93
N GLU A 90 -6.50 12.89 10.36
CA GLU A 90 -7.40 11.93 9.70
C GLU A 90 -7.61 12.27 8.22
N ALA A 91 -7.56 13.56 7.85
CA ALA A 91 -7.69 13.99 6.46
C ALA A 91 -6.49 13.59 5.60
N ALA A 92 -5.27 13.74 6.13
CA ALA A 92 -4.05 13.32 5.44
C ALA A 92 -4.03 11.80 5.22
N ARG A 93 -4.41 11.03 6.25
CA ARG A 93 -4.51 9.56 6.14
C ARG A 93 -5.55 9.15 5.10
N ARG A 94 -6.71 9.81 5.09
CA ARG A 94 -7.77 9.53 4.12
C ARG A 94 -7.30 9.73 2.68
N ARG A 95 -6.57 10.80 2.40
CA ARG A 95 -5.99 11.04 1.07
C ARG A 95 -5.06 9.91 0.62
N PHE A 96 -4.17 9.42 1.48
CA PHE A 96 -3.29 8.29 1.14
C PHE A 96 -4.06 6.98 0.93
N VAL A 97 -5.11 6.75 1.72
CA VAL A 97 -6.02 5.61 1.53
C VAL A 97 -6.66 5.65 0.14
N ASP A 98 -7.22 6.79 -0.26
CA ASP A 98 -7.91 6.94 -1.54
C ASP A 98 -6.92 6.86 -2.73
N GLU A 99 -5.74 7.46 -2.61
CA GLU A 99 -4.68 7.35 -3.62
C GLU A 99 -4.23 5.89 -3.81
N LEU A 100 -4.09 5.16 -2.70
CA LEU A 100 -3.70 3.75 -2.76
C LEU A 100 -4.80 2.87 -3.37
N GLU A 101 -6.08 3.16 -3.12
CA GLU A 101 -7.19 2.49 -3.82
C GLU A 101 -7.10 2.68 -5.33
N GLN A 102 -6.80 3.90 -5.77
CA GLN A 102 -6.62 4.20 -7.19
C GLN A 102 -5.42 3.46 -7.79
N LEU A 103 -4.31 3.38 -7.06
CA LEU A 103 -3.10 2.68 -7.52
C LEU A 103 -3.29 1.17 -7.61
N LEU A 104 -3.97 0.58 -6.64
CA LEU A 104 -4.17 -0.87 -6.57
C LEU A 104 -5.28 -1.35 -7.50
N PHE A 105 -6.36 -0.57 -7.64
CA PHE A 105 -7.61 -1.05 -8.21
C PHE A 105 -8.15 -0.18 -9.36
N GLY A 106 -7.49 0.93 -9.69
CA GLY A 106 -7.85 1.79 -10.81
C GLY A 106 -9.16 2.57 -10.63
N ARG A 107 -9.70 2.64 -9.40
CA ARG A 107 -10.92 3.40 -9.11
C ARG A 107 -10.56 4.81 -8.64
N PRO A 108 -11.26 5.87 -9.11
CA PRO A 108 -11.10 7.20 -8.52
C PRO A 108 -11.55 7.18 -7.06
N ALA A 109 -10.94 8.04 -6.23
CA ALA A 109 -11.40 8.33 -4.87
C ALA A 109 -12.91 8.58 -4.89
N GLN A 110 -13.69 7.85 -4.11
CA GLN A 110 -15.14 8.07 -4.08
C GLN A 110 -15.41 9.45 -3.45
N GLU A 111 -15.97 10.37 -4.26
CA GLU A 111 -16.51 11.67 -3.83
C GLU A 111 -17.62 11.52 -2.78
#